data_AF-A0A2G2H4J5-F1
#
_entry.id   AF-A0A2G2H4J5-F1
#
_cell.length_a   1.000
_cell.length_b   1.000
_cell.length_c   1.000
_cell.angle_alpha   90.00
_cell.angle_beta   90.00
_cell.angle_gamma   90.00
#
_symmetry.space_group_name_H-M   'P 1'
#
loop_
_entity.id
_entity.type
_entity.pdbx_description
1 polymer ?
#
loop_
_entity_poly.entity_id
_entity_poly.type
_entity_poly.pdbx_seq_one_letter_code
_entity_poly.pdbx_strand_id
1 'polypeptide(L)'
;MFKVTARTVLELGSELISSDVIAFYELVKNGFDAGTKSGVEIRFDIVLGLRSYSSLRNRTQEQEVPLDKLKTRCLSELDAGAASLYASAKTCISSAKSYEELFSALEEVYSLNSIRVIDSGTGMSKTDLTDKFLVIGTPSRKIAVERSVAEGKDKPDFLGEKGLGRLSAMRLGDTLSITTARR
;
A
#
# COMPACT_ATOMS: atom_id res chain seq x y z
N MET A 1 -12.90 25.21 22.37
CA MET A 1 -11.67 24.71 21.71
C MET A 1 -11.87 23.23 21.41
N PHE A 2 -11.79 22.82 20.14
CA PHE A 2 -11.89 21.40 19.78
C PHE A 2 -10.60 20.67 20.14
N LYS A 3 -10.71 19.44 20.64
CA LYS A 3 -9.58 18.54 20.90
C LYS A 3 -9.55 17.48 19.82
N VAL A 4 -8.41 17.26 19.19
CA VAL A 4 -8.21 16.26 18.13
C VAL A 4 -7.48 15.06 18.72
N THR A 5 -7.95 13.85 18.41
CA THR A 5 -7.36 12.60 18.89
C THR A 5 -6.55 11.92 17.79
N ALA A 6 -5.61 11.05 18.16
CA ALA A 6 -4.85 10.25 17.18
C ALA A 6 -5.78 9.37 16.32
N ARG A 7 -6.89 8.90 16.87
CA ARG A 7 -7.90 8.09 16.16
C ARG A 7 -8.51 8.82 14.96
N THR A 8 -8.62 10.13 15.02
CA THR A 8 -9.14 10.96 13.92
C THR A 8 -8.32 10.78 12.63
N VAL A 9 -7.03 10.45 12.71
CA VAL A 9 -6.21 10.17 11.53
C VAL A 9 -6.60 8.83 10.88
N LEU A 10 -6.91 7.81 11.68
CA LEU A 10 -7.38 6.51 11.19
C LEU A 10 -8.78 6.64 10.58
N GLU A 11 -9.67 7.37 11.27
CA GLU A 11 -11.02 7.66 10.81
C GLU A 11 -11.02 8.40 9.46
N LEU A 12 -10.11 9.38 9.28
CA LEU A 12 -9.96 10.12 8.02
C LEU A 12 -9.22 9.33 6.92
N GLY A 13 -8.52 8.25 7.29
CA GLY A 13 -7.71 7.43 6.39
C GLY A 13 -8.41 6.13 5.98
N SER A 14 -8.09 5.04 6.66
CA SER A 14 -8.58 3.70 6.29
C SER A 14 -10.10 3.55 6.46
N GLU A 15 -10.74 4.27 7.38
CA GLU A 15 -12.19 4.14 7.62
C GLU A 15 -13.04 5.08 6.74
N LEU A 16 -12.53 6.25 6.33
CA LEU A 16 -13.24 7.19 5.45
C LEU A 16 -13.34 6.66 4.01
N ILE A 17 -12.34 5.92 3.57
CA ILE A 17 -12.27 5.41 2.20
C ILE A 17 -13.16 4.17 2.06
N SER A 18 -14.36 4.41 1.54
CA SER A 18 -15.46 3.44 1.44
C SER A 18 -15.12 2.13 0.73
N SER A 19 -14.14 2.09 -0.16
CA SER A 19 -13.72 0.86 -0.85
C SER A 19 -12.29 0.91 -1.37
N ASP A 20 -11.71 -0.27 -1.57
CA ASP A 20 -10.37 -0.44 -2.14
C ASP A 20 -10.29 0.15 -3.56
N VAL A 21 -11.37 0.07 -4.34
CA VAL A 21 -11.47 0.69 -5.68
C VAL A 21 -11.32 2.20 -5.59
N ILE A 22 -11.98 2.85 -4.64
CA ILE A 22 -11.83 4.29 -4.42
C ILE A 22 -10.42 4.62 -3.92
N ALA A 23 -9.81 3.75 -3.11
CA ALA A 23 -8.44 3.94 -2.66
C ALA A 23 -7.46 3.97 -3.84
N PHE A 24 -7.56 2.99 -4.75
CA PHE A 24 -6.78 2.97 -5.99
C PHE A 24 -7.06 4.18 -6.87
N TYR A 25 -8.32 4.55 -7.05
CA TYR A 25 -8.71 5.72 -7.84
C TYR A 25 -8.04 7.01 -7.36
N GLU A 26 -8.03 7.25 -6.05
CA GLU A 26 -7.37 8.43 -5.46
C GLU A 26 -5.84 8.40 -5.63
N LEU A 27 -5.20 7.23 -5.50
CA LEU A 27 -3.76 7.08 -5.75
C LEU A 27 -3.42 7.32 -7.23
N VAL A 28 -4.24 6.83 -8.15
CA VAL A 28 -4.08 7.08 -9.60
C VAL A 28 -4.25 8.56 -9.92
N LYS A 29 -5.24 9.24 -9.33
CA LYS A 29 -5.40 10.68 -9.49
C LYS A 29 -4.18 11.47 -9.04
N ASN A 30 -3.53 11.07 -7.95
CA ASN A 30 -2.29 11.73 -7.50
C ASN A 30 -1.17 11.65 -8.55
N GLY A 31 -1.05 10.54 -9.29
CA GLY A 31 -0.08 10.43 -10.38
C GLY A 31 -0.41 11.35 -11.57
N PHE A 32 -1.69 11.50 -11.92
CA PHE A 32 -2.13 12.46 -12.94
C PHE A 32 -1.93 13.92 -12.51
N ASP A 33 -2.23 14.24 -11.25
CA ASP A 33 -1.96 15.54 -10.64
C ASP A 33 -0.45 15.86 -10.63
N ALA A 34 0.41 14.83 -10.55
CA ALA A 34 1.86 14.97 -10.70
C ALA A 34 2.31 15.11 -12.17
N GLY A 35 1.40 15.11 -13.15
CA GLY A 35 1.69 15.31 -14.55
C GLY A 35 2.33 14.12 -15.26
N THR A 36 2.08 12.88 -14.79
CA THR A 36 2.58 11.69 -15.49
C THR A 36 2.02 11.59 -16.92
N LYS A 37 2.88 11.32 -17.90
CA LYS A 37 2.51 11.23 -19.32
C LYS A 37 2.14 9.80 -19.76
N SER A 38 2.72 8.81 -19.10
CA SER A 38 2.55 7.38 -19.41
C SER A 38 1.40 6.73 -18.64
N GLY A 39 0.70 7.49 -17.80
CA GLY A 39 -0.24 6.94 -16.83
C GLY A 39 0.46 6.41 -15.57
N VAL A 40 -0.36 5.80 -14.70
CA VAL A 40 0.08 5.22 -13.42
C VAL A 40 0.08 3.70 -13.54
N GLU A 41 1.20 3.09 -13.18
CA GLU A 41 1.36 1.64 -13.13
C GLU A 41 1.03 1.13 -11.73
N ILE A 42 0.23 0.05 -11.65
CA ILE A 42 -0.09 -0.64 -10.40
C ILE A 42 0.44 -2.07 -10.50
N ARG A 43 1.36 -2.43 -9.61
CA ARG A 43 1.89 -3.80 -9.50
C ARG A 43 1.41 -4.44 -8.20
N PHE A 44 0.95 -5.68 -8.32
CA PHE A 44 0.62 -6.55 -7.20
C PHE A 44 1.69 -7.62 -7.11
N ASP A 45 2.50 -7.57 -6.07
CA ASP A 45 3.52 -8.55 -5.79
C ASP A 45 3.06 -9.35 -4.57
N ILE A 46 2.15 -10.30 -4.79
CA ILE A 46 1.49 -11.08 -3.73
C ILE A 46 1.86 -12.55 -3.90
N VAL A 47 2.63 -13.09 -2.95
CA VAL A 47 3.08 -14.49 -2.98
C VAL A 47 2.21 -15.39 -2.09
N LEU A 48 1.58 -14.83 -1.05
CA LEU A 48 0.71 -15.56 -0.14
C LEU A 48 -0.49 -14.71 0.28
N GLY A 49 -1.70 -15.08 -0.13
CA GLY A 49 -2.91 -14.31 0.20
C GLY A 49 -3.27 -14.33 1.69
N LEU A 50 -3.91 -13.27 2.18
CA LEU A 50 -4.29 -13.11 3.60
C LEU A 50 -5.05 -14.30 4.17
N ARG A 51 -6.04 -14.83 3.44
CA ARG A 51 -6.85 -15.98 3.91
C ARG A 51 -5.99 -17.22 4.12
N SER A 52 -5.14 -17.55 3.15
CA SER A 52 -4.23 -18.70 3.24
C SER A 52 -3.22 -18.48 4.35
N TYR A 53 -2.62 -17.29 4.42
CA TYR A 53 -1.72 -16.90 5.50
C TYR A 53 -2.34 -17.08 6.89
N SER A 54 -3.50 -16.48 7.16
CA SER A 54 -4.18 -16.59 8.45
C SER A 54 -4.50 -18.04 8.80
N SER A 55 -4.98 -18.84 7.84
CA SER A 55 -5.28 -20.25 8.09
C SER A 55 -4.02 -21.06 8.40
N LEU A 56 -2.94 -20.88 7.63
CA LEU A 56 -1.69 -21.62 7.81
C LEU A 56 -0.99 -21.23 9.10
N ARG A 57 -0.98 -19.94 9.43
CA ARG A 57 -0.45 -19.40 10.69
C ARG A 57 -1.14 -19.99 11.91
N ASN A 58 -2.46 -20.10 11.91
CA ASN A 58 -3.17 -20.71 13.05
C ASN A 58 -2.80 -22.19 13.18
N ARG A 59 -2.71 -22.92 12.06
CA ARG A 59 -2.31 -24.34 12.04
C ARG A 59 -0.90 -24.60 12.56
N THR A 60 0.05 -23.68 12.35
CA THR A 60 1.39 -23.83 12.93
C THR A 60 1.38 -23.67 14.46
N GLN A 61 0.43 -22.90 15.01
CA GLN A 61 0.25 -22.75 16.45
C GLN A 61 -0.48 -23.95 17.07
N GLU A 62 -1.48 -24.50 16.39
CA GLU A 62 -2.27 -25.67 16.84
C GLU A 62 -1.45 -26.97 16.83
N GLN A 63 -0.51 -27.13 15.88
CA GLN A 63 0.38 -28.29 15.74
C GLN A 63 -0.33 -29.65 15.57
N GLU A 64 -1.59 -29.65 15.14
CA GLU A 64 -2.38 -30.88 14.94
C GLU A 64 -1.96 -31.69 13.69
N VAL A 65 -1.29 -31.04 12.74
CA VAL A 65 -0.87 -31.64 11.46
C VAL A 65 0.64 -31.80 11.47
N PRO A 66 1.18 -33.00 11.13
CA PRO A 66 2.62 -33.21 11.03
C PRO A 66 3.32 -32.15 10.16
N LEU A 67 4.47 -31.66 10.63
CA LEU A 67 5.21 -30.56 10.01
C LEU A 67 5.39 -30.71 8.50
N ASP A 68 5.78 -31.89 8.02
CA ASP A 68 6.00 -32.13 6.57
C ASP A 68 4.73 -31.97 5.73
N LYS A 69 3.59 -32.41 6.27
CA LYS A 69 2.29 -32.22 5.61
C LYS A 69 1.89 -30.75 5.62
N LEU A 70 2.16 -30.05 6.72
CA LEU A 70 1.86 -28.62 6.82
C LEU A 70 2.74 -27.80 5.85
N LYS A 71 4.05 -28.09 5.77
CA LYS A 71 4.96 -27.47 4.79
C LYS A 71 4.48 -27.69 3.37
N THR A 72 4.10 -28.92 3.03
CA THR A 72 3.55 -29.25 1.69
C THR A 72 2.32 -28.40 1.37
N ARG A 73 1.43 -28.21 2.36
CA ARG A 73 0.26 -27.35 2.20
C ARG A 73 0.64 -25.88 2.04
N CYS A 74 1.56 -25.36 2.86
CA CYS A 74 2.03 -23.97 2.72
C CYS A 74 2.58 -23.72 1.32
N LEU A 75 3.40 -24.64 0.79
CA LEU A 75 3.96 -24.53 -0.56
C LEU A 75 2.90 -24.57 -1.67
N SER A 76 1.81 -25.32 -1.49
CA SER A 76 0.72 -25.39 -2.47
C SER A 76 -0.17 -24.14 -2.50
N GLU A 77 -0.14 -23.33 -1.44
CA GLU A 77 -0.92 -22.09 -1.31
C GLU A 77 -0.14 -20.85 -1.77
N LEU A 78 1.15 -21.00 -2.12
CA LEU A 78 1.95 -19.93 -2.70
C LEU A 78 1.55 -19.67 -4.16
N ASP A 79 1.48 -18.40 -4.53
CA ASP A 79 1.24 -17.99 -5.91
C ASP A 79 2.53 -18.06 -6.75
N ALA A 80 2.57 -19.01 -7.69
CA ALA A 80 3.68 -19.18 -8.63
C ALA A 80 3.85 -18.00 -9.61
N GLY A 81 2.82 -17.17 -9.77
CA GLY A 81 2.86 -15.93 -10.57
C GLY A 81 3.70 -14.82 -9.95
N ALA A 82 4.03 -14.90 -8.65
CA ALA A 82 4.78 -13.88 -7.91
C ALA A 82 6.31 -13.88 -8.20
N ALA A 83 6.73 -14.41 -9.36
CA ALA A 83 8.09 -14.41 -9.90
C ALA A 83 9.21 -14.56 -8.85
N SER A 84 9.95 -13.48 -8.58
CA SER A 84 11.10 -13.47 -7.67
C SER A 84 10.73 -13.76 -6.20
N LEU A 85 9.52 -13.42 -5.77
CA LEU A 85 9.07 -13.68 -4.40
C LEU A 85 8.80 -15.17 -4.16
N TYR A 86 8.30 -15.88 -5.18
CA TYR A 86 7.94 -17.30 -5.07
C TYR A 86 9.15 -18.16 -4.69
N ALA A 87 10.30 -17.93 -5.33
CA ALA A 87 11.52 -18.70 -5.06
C ALA A 87 12.03 -18.49 -3.62
N SER A 88 12.05 -17.24 -3.16
CA SER A 88 12.43 -16.90 -1.79
C SER A 88 11.46 -17.49 -0.77
N ALA A 89 10.16 -17.37 -1.03
CA ALA A 89 9.12 -17.91 -0.15
C ALA A 89 9.17 -19.43 -0.03
N LYS A 90 9.31 -20.12 -1.17
CA LYS A 90 9.49 -21.57 -1.20
C LYS A 90 10.71 -22.00 -0.39
N THR A 91 11.82 -21.27 -0.52
CA THR A 91 13.05 -21.56 0.21
C THR A 91 12.86 -21.40 1.71
N CYS A 92 12.30 -20.28 2.16
CA CYS A 92 12.05 -19.99 3.57
C CYS A 92 11.16 -21.05 4.23
N ILE A 93 10.05 -21.41 3.58
CA ILE A 93 9.14 -22.46 4.08
C ILE A 93 9.81 -23.83 4.09
N SER A 94 10.58 -24.17 3.05
CA SER A 94 11.24 -25.48 2.94
C SER A 94 12.37 -25.65 3.96
N SER A 95 13.04 -24.57 4.37
CA SER A 95 14.12 -24.63 5.36
C SER A 95 13.65 -24.82 6.80
N ALA A 96 12.38 -24.53 7.11
CA ALA A 96 11.85 -24.66 8.46
C ALA A 96 11.89 -26.11 8.97
N LYS A 97 12.47 -26.31 10.16
CA LYS A 97 12.67 -27.61 10.84
C LYS A 97 11.75 -27.80 12.05
N SER A 98 11.04 -26.76 12.46
CA SER A 98 10.09 -26.78 13.57
C SER A 98 8.82 -25.99 13.22
N TYR A 99 7.75 -26.14 14.00
CA TYR A 99 6.53 -25.34 13.83
C TYR A 99 6.77 -23.84 14.11
N GLU A 100 7.66 -23.52 15.04
CA GLU A 100 8.05 -22.13 15.36
C GLU A 100 8.83 -21.49 14.20
N GLU A 101 9.76 -22.23 13.60
CA GLU A 101 10.46 -21.79 12.39
C GLU A 101 9.50 -21.63 11.22
N LEU A 102 8.53 -22.54 11.06
CA LEU A 102 7.52 -22.44 10.00
C LEU A 102 6.57 -21.26 10.22
N PHE A 103 6.18 -20.98 11.46
CA PHE A 103 5.42 -19.79 11.83
C PHE A 103 6.18 -18.52 11.45
N SER A 104 7.46 -18.43 11.82
CA SER A 104 8.33 -17.29 11.51
C SER A 104 8.53 -17.12 10.01
N ALA A 105 8.70 -18.24 9.29
CA ALA A 105 8.79 -18.26 7.84
C ALA A 105 7.51 -17.75 7.17
N LEU A 106 6.32 -18.09 7.69
CA LEU A 106 5.06 -17.57 7.16
C LEU A 106 4.90 -16.06 7.38
N GLU A 107 5.31 -15.54 8.54
CA GLU A 107 5.33 -14.09 8.81
C GLU A 107 6.27 -13.38 7.83
N GLU A 108 7.48 -13.91 7.63
CA GLU A 108 8.45 -13.37 6.68
C GLU A 108 7.89 -13.39 5.25
N VAL A 109 7.38 -14.53 4.80
CA VAL A 109 6.80 -14.68 3.44
C VAL A 109 5.63 -13.73 3.23
N TYR A 110 4.73 -13.60 4.21
CA TYR A 110 3.60 -12.69 4.10
C TYR A 110 4.05 -11.22 4.06
N SER A 111 5.13 -10.87 4.79
CA SER A 111 5.70 -9.52 4.78
C SER A 111 6.32 -9.11 3.44
N LEU A 112 6.62 -10.06 2.55
CA LEU A 112 7.10 -9.78 1.19
C LEU A 112 6.01 -9.23 0.27
N ASN A 113 4.74 -9.42 0.63
CA ASN A 113 3.63 -8.94 -0.18
C ASN A 113 3.64 -7.42 -0.28
N SER A 114 3.47 -6.89 -1.49
CA SER A 114 3.38 -5.45 -1.69
C SER A 114 2.46 -5.07 -2.84
N ILE A 115 1.90 -3.86 -2.74
CA ILE A 115 1.19 -3.18 -3.82
C ILE A 115 1.99 -1.93 -4.14
N ARG A 116 2.48 -1.81 -5.37
CA ARG A 116 3.26 -0.64 -5.81
C ARG A 116 2.44 0.20 -6.78
N VAL A 117 2.28 1.48 -6.46
CA VAL A 117 1.69 2.49 -7.36
C VAL A 117 2.80 3.40 -7.82
N ILE A 118 3.05 3.43 -9.13
CA ILE A 118 4.22 4.06 -9.74
C ILE A 118 3.75 5.08 -10.78
N ASP A 119 4.20 6.32 -10.64
CA ASP A 119 4.02 7.37 -11.63
C ASP A 119 5.36 7.93 -12.09
N SER A 120 5.34 8.61 -13.23
CA SER A 120 6.50 9.26 -13.85
C SER A 120 6.33 10.78 -13.89
N GLY A 121 5.64 11.36 -12.91
CA GLY A 121 5.34 12.78 -12.80
C GLY A 121 6.53 13.64 -12.37
N THR A 122 6.24 14.79 -11.77
CA THR A 122 7.24 15.77 -11.30
C THR A 122 8.01 15.32 -10.07
N GLY A 123 7.43 14.39 -9.29
CA GLY A 123 7.96 13.97 -8.00
C GLY A 123 7.92 15.08 -6.94
N MET A 124 8.54 14.77 -5.80
CA MET A 124 8.61 15.61 -4.60
C MET A 124 10.03 15.68 -4.07
N SER A 125 10.42 16.85 -3.53
CA SER A 125 11.59 16.98 -2.67
C SER A 125 11.30 16.45 -1.25
N LYS A 126 12.33 16.38 -0.40
CA LYS A 126 12.15 16.07 1.03
C LYS A 126 11.21 17.06 1.75
N THR A 127 11.28 18.35 1.42
CA THR A 127 10.41 19.37 2.01
C THR A 127 8.98 19.25 1.49
N ASP A 128 8.79 18.97 0.20
CA ASP A 128 7.45 18.70 -0.35
C ASP A 128 6.81 17.47 0.33
N LEU A 129 7.60 16.42 0.58
CA LEU A 129 7.12 15.24 1.29
C LEU A 129 6.75 15.54 2.75
N THR A 130 7.62 16.23 3.48
CA THR A 130 7.45 16.46 4.93
C THR A 130 6.36 17.50 5.23
N ASP A 131 6.32 18.58 4.46
CA ASP A 131 5.54 19.77 4.80
C ASP A 131 4.20 19.84 4.03
N LYS A 132 4.04 19.03 2.98
CA LYS A 132 2.81 18.99 2.16
C LYS A 132 2.19 17.60 2.14
N PHE A 133 2.96 16.59 1.74
CA PHE A 133 2.43 15.24 1.60
C PHE A 133 2.11 14.60 2.96
N LEU A 134 2.95 14.72 3.99
CA LEU A 134 2.66 14.13 5.29
C LEU A 134 1.72 14.99 6.16
N VAL A 135 1.31 16.17 5.69
CA VAL A 135 0.50 17.14 6.46
C VAL A 135 -0.95 17.15 6.02
N ILE A 136 -1.85 16.61 6.86
CA ILE A 136 -3.30 16.53 6.60
C ILE A 136 -3.94 17.93 6.59
N GLY A 137 -4.80 18.20 5.59
CA GLY A 137 -5.60 19.42 5.52
C GLY A 137 -4.87 20.68 5.04
N THR A 138 -3.77 20.54 4.29
CA THR A 138 -3.07 21.71 3.73
C THR A 138 -3.94 22.42 2.67
N PRO A 139 -4.07 23.77 2.73
CA PRO A 139 -4.90 24.52 1.78
C PRO A 139 -4.24 24.69 0.40
N SER A 140 -3.01 24.19 0.22
CA SER A 140 -2.18 24.41 -0.96
C SER A 140 -2.85 23.99 -2.27
N ARG A 141 -3.54 22.83 -2.29
CA ARG A 141 -4.26 22.36 -3.48
C ARG A 141 -5.49 23.22 -3.78
N LYS A 142 -6.26 23.60 -2.75
CA LYS A 142 -7.43 24.47 -2.89
C LYS A 142 -7.06 25.84 -3.47
N ILE A 143 -6.02 26.46 -2.92
CA ILE A 143 -5.52 27.77 -3.38
C ILE A 143 -5.04 27.69 -4.85
N ALA A 144 -4.38 26.60 -5.23
CA ALA A 144 -3.91 26.43 -6.60
C ALA A 144 -5.08 26.27 -7.59
N VAL A 145 -6.09 25.46 -7.26
CA VAL A 145 -7.30 25.31 -8.09
C VAL A 145 -8.04 26.64 -8.23
N GLU A 146 -8.25 27.37 -7.13
CA GLU A 146 -8.88 28.69 -7.16
C GLU A 146 -8.13 29.68 -8.05
N ARG A 147 -6.79 29.65 -8.04
CA ARG A 147 -5.96 30.45 -8.95
C ARG A 147 -6.10 30.02 -10.41
N SER A 148 -6.06 28.72 -10.72
CA SER A 148 -6.21 28.22 -12.11
C SER A 148 -7.55 28.65 -12.74
N VAL A 149 -8.62 28.62 -11.93
CA VAL A 149 -9.96 29.06 -12.34
C VAL A 149 -9.99 30.57 -12.56
N ALA A 150 -9.38 31.36 -11.66
CA ALA A 150 -9.28 32.81 -11.81
C ALA A 150 -8.45 33.23 -13.04
N GLU A 151 -7.46 32.42 -13.43
CA GLU A 151 -6.61 32.62 -14.62
C GLU A 151 -7.28 32.12 -15.93
N GLY A 152 -8.48 31.54 -15.86
CA GLY A 152 -9.24 31.12 -17.04
C GLY A 152 -8.69 29.87 -17.74
N LYS A 153 -7.95 29.01 -17.03
CA LYS A 153 -7.47 27.73 -17.60
C LYS A 153 -8.64 26.78 -17.85
N ASP A 154 -8.66 26.14 -19.04
CA ASP A 154 -9.67 25.13 -19.43
C ASP A 154 -9.72 23.89 -18.51
N LYS A 155 -8.64 23.62 -17.76
CA LYS A 155 -8.59 22.55 -16.76
C LYS A 155 -7.92 23.04 -15.48
N PRO A 156 -8.47 22.68 -14.29
CA PRO A 156 -7.81 22.97 -13.02
C PRO A 156 -6.48 22.21 -12.92
N ASP A 157 -5.49 22.81 -12.25
CA ASP A 157 -4.15 22.21 -12.10
C ASP A 157 -4.16 20.91 -11.25
N PHE A 158 -5.25 20.62 -10.51
CA PHE A 158 -5.42 19.42 -9.71
C PHE A 158 -6.84 18.84 -9.84
N LEU A 159 -6.96 17.52 -9.86
CA LEU A 159 -8.22 16.77 -9.87
C LEU A 159 -8.76 16.49 -8.45
N GLY A 160 -7.96 16.75 -7.40
CA GLY A 160 -8.34 16.49 -6.00
C GLY A 160 -8.02 17.64 -5.04
N GLU A 161 -9.06 18.19 -4.40
CA GLU A 161 -8.96 19.43 -3.61
C GLU A 161 -8.75 19.21 -2.10
N LYS A 162 -9.15 18.06 -1.56
CA LYS A 162 -9.26 17.84 -0.10
C LYS A 162 -7.95 17.45 0.59
N GLY A 163 -6.93 17.03 -0.16
CA GLY A 163 -5.66 16.59 0.42
C GLY A 163 -5.77 15.34 1.31
N LEU A 164 -6.75 14.46 1.08
CA LEU A 164 -6.93 13.21 1.82
C LEU A 164 -6.59 11.96 0.99
N GLY A 165 -6.57 12.06 -0.34
CA GLY A 165 -6.41 10.91 -1.26
C GLY A 165 -5.10 10.13 -1.14
N ARG A 166 -4.13 10.59 -0.36
CA ARG A 166 -2.91 9.84 -0.01
C ARG A 166 -3.08 8.93 1.21
N LEU A 167 -4.02 9.26 2.11
CA LEU A 167 -4.43 8.39 3.21
C LEU A 167 -5.16 7.15 2.70
N SER A 168 -5.62 7.17 1.45
CA SER A 168 -6.08 5.99 0.72
C SER A 168 -5.07 4.83 0.73
N ALA A 169 -3.76 5.11 0.80
CA ALA A 169 -2.76 4.05 0.95
C ALA A 169 -2.94 3.25 2.26
N MET A 170 -3.41 3.88 3.34
CA MET A 170 -3.69 3.22 4.62
C MET A 170 -4.87 2.24 4.54
N ARG A 171 -5.73 2.38 3.52
CA ARG A 171 -6.80 1.40 3.25
C ARG A 171 -6.24 0.09 2.69
N LEU A 172 -5.17 0.20 1.89
CA LEU A 172 -4.62 -0.90 1.07
C LEU A 172 -3.49 -1.67 1.77
N GLY A 173 -2.87 -1.10 2.80
CA GLY A 173 -1.82 -1.76 3.55
C GLY A 173 -1.46 -1.06 4.86
N ASP A 174 -0.86 -1.83 5.77
CA ASP A 174 -0.51 -1.37 7.13
C ASP A 174 0.77 -0.53 7.15
N THR A 175 1.63 -0.68 6.14
CA THR A 175 2.90 0.04 6.01
C THR A 175 2.97 0.75 4.67
N LEU A 176 3.54 1.95 4.65
CA LEU A 176 3.75 2.75 3.44
C LEU A 176 5.23 3.08 3.28
N SER A 177 5.79 2.71 2.12
CA SER A 177 7.10 3.17 1.67
C SER A 177 6.92 4.09 0.46
N ILE A 178 7.58 5.24 0.47
CA ILE A 178 7.52 6.23 -0.62
C ILE A 178 8.93 6.50 -1.09
N THR A 179 9.17 6.31 -2.39
CA THR A 179 10.40 6.74 -3.06
C THR A 179 10.03 7.76 -4.13
N THR A 180 10.67 8.92 -4.09
CA THR A 180 10.37 10.04 -4.98
C THR A 180 11.63 10.86 -5.22
N ALA A 181 11.78 11.39 -6.42
CA ALA A 181 12.82 12.36 -6.77
C ALA A 181 12.19 13.49 -7.58
N ARG A 182 12.52 14.73 -7.22
CA ARG A 182 12.09 15.89 -7.99
C ARG A 182 12.91 15.96 -9.28
N ARG A 183 12.21 16.05 -10.41
CA ARG A 183 12.84 16.32 -11.72
C ARG A 183 13.32 17.75 -11.84
#